data_AF-A0ABD0NAB9-F1
#
_entry.id   AF-A0ABD0NAB9-F1
#
_cell.length_a   1.000
_cell.length_b   1.000
_cell.length_c   1.000
_cell.angle_alpha   90.00
_cell.angle_beta   90.00
_cell.angle_gamma   90.00
#
_symmetry.space_group_name_H-M   'P 1'
#
loop_
_entity.id
_entity.type
_entity.pdbx_description
1 polymer ?
#
loop_
_entity_poly.entity_id
_entity_poly.type
_entity_poly.pdbx_seq_one_letter_code
_entity_poly.pdbx_strand_id
1 'polypeptide(L)'
;ILSEKFDSLSAILEERRKIMTQQITSEQEEKTGWTQSLLQTYSEYVDTNSELIQAAQNAIEDPEMASFVQTSQDLIEKVGKASKCFTQETLDPEYEKMDHYRVDFEAEERVLHQLDFMESKYQRPNR
;
A
#
# COMPACT_ATOMS: atom_id res chain seq x y z
N ILE A 1 24.48 -22.93 28.34
CA ILE A 1 23.31 -22.62 29.21
C ILE A 1 22.97 -21.14 29.22
N LEU A 2 23.76 -20.22 29.83
CA LEU A 2 23.37 -18.79 29.88
C LEU A 2 23.25 -18.17 28.47
N SER A 3 24.27 -18.34 27.63
CA SER A 3 24.25 -17.88 26.22
C SER A 3 23.02 -18.42 25.49
N GLU A 4 22.81 -19.74 25.52
CA GLU A 4 21.67 -20.38 24.85
C GLU A 4 20.30 -19.83 25.30
N LYS A 5 20.16 -19.40 26.57
CA LYS A 5 18.94 -18.77 27.07
C LYS A 5 18.75 -17.35 26.51
N PHE A 6 19.82 -16.58 26.39
CA PHE A 6 19.79 -15.27 25.73
C PHE A 6 19.56 -15.40 24.21
N ASP A 7 20.16 -16.41 23.58
CA ASP A 7 19.95 -16.71 22.16
C ASP A 7 18.47 -17.04 21.91
N SER A 8 17.84 -17.82 22.79
CA SER A 8 16.40 -18.11 22.73
C SER A 8 15.52 -16.87 22.93
N LEU A 9 15.86 -15.97 23.86
CA LEU A 9 15.10 -14.72 24.06
C LEU A 9 15.24 -13.79 22.85
N SER A 10 16.45 -13.66 22.32
CA SER A 10 16.74 -12.86 21.13
C SER A 10 15.98 -13.38 19.91
N ALA A 11 15.92 -14.70 19.72
CA ALA A 11 15.17 -15.31 18.63
C ALA A 11 13.66 -14.98 18.69
N ILE A 12 13.07 -14.95 19.89
CA ILE A 12 11.66 -14.57 20.07
C ILE A 12 11.45 -13.10 19.70
N LEU A 13 12.33 -12.20 20.17
CA LEU A 13 12.23 -10.77 19.88
C LEU A 13 12.39 -10.48 18.38
N GLU A 14 13.37 -11.11 17.72
CA GLU A 14 13.57 -10.95 16.27
C GLU A 14 12.38 -11.49 15.47
N GLU A 15 11.81 -12.63 15.86
CA GLU A 15 10.62 -13.15 15.17
C GLU A 15 9.42 -12.20 15.33
N ARG A 16 9.19 -11.67 16.54
CA ARG A 16 8.12 -10.68 16.76
C ARG A 16 8.34 -9.41 15.94
N ARG A 17 9.57 -8.90 15.93
CA ARG A 17 9.95 -7.74 15.11
C ARG A 17 9.69 -7.99 13.62
N LYS A 18 10.09 -9.16 13.11
CA LYS A 18 9.87 -9.56 11.72
C LYS A 18 8.38 -9.58 11.37
N ILE A 19 7.56 -10.23 12.20
CA ILE A 19 6.10 -10.29 11.98
C ILE A 19 5.47 -8.90 11.92
N MET A 20 5.79 -8.03 12.89
CA MET A 20 5.22 -6.69 12.96
C MET A 20 5.68 -5.81 11.78
N THR A 21 6.95 -5.91 11.40
CA THR A 21 7.48 -5.21 10.22
C THR A 21 6.81 -5.71 8.94
N GLN A 22 6.63 -7.03 8.80
CA GLN A 22 6.00 -7.61 7.62
C GLN A 22 4.54 -7.18 7.47
N GLN A 23 3.79 -7.03 8.57
CA GLN A 23 2.43 -6.50 8.52
C GLN A 23 2.40 -5.07 7.98
N ILE A 24 3.26 -4.19 8.52
CA ILE A 24 3.38 -2.79 8.06
C ILE A 24 3.75 -2.74 6.58
N THR A 25 4.76 -3.52 6.17
CA THR A 25 5.21 -3.58 4.78
C THR A 25 4.12 -4.07 3.85
N SER A 26 3.39 -5.13 4.23
CA SER A 26 2.32 -5.68 3.40
C SER A 26 1.20 -4.66 3.17
N GLU A 27 0.78 -3.93 4.21
CA GLU A 27 -0.25 -2.89 4.06
C GLU A 27 0.27 -1.71 3.24
N GLN A 28 1.53 -1.30 3.44
CA GLN A 28 2.15 -0.24 2.64
C GLN A 28 2.25 -0.62 1.16
N GLU A 29 2.62 -1.88 0.86
CA GLU A 29 2.70 -2.40 -0.51
C GLU A 29 1.32 -2.45 -1.18
N GLU A 30 0.28 -2.91 -0.47
CA GLU A 30 -1.10 -2.89 -0.96
C GLU A 30 -1.53 -1.46 -1.29
N LYS A 31 -1.30 -0.52 -0.35
CA LYS A 31 -1.68 0.88 -0.53
C LYS A 31 -0.97 1.55 -1.69
N THR A 32 0.33 1.27 -1.81
CA THR A 32 1.16 1.79 -2.90
C THR A 32 0.74 1.19 -4.24
N GLY A 33 0.46 -0.12 -4.27
CA GLY A 33 -0.02 -0.83 -5.46
C GLY A 33 -1.34 -0.27 -5.96
N TRP A 34 -2.31 -0.03 -5.07
CA TRP A 34 -3.57 0.62 -5.43
C TRP A 34 -3.37 2.01 -6.02
N THR A 35 -2.53 2.84 -5.37
CA THR A 35 -2.22 4.19 -5.85
C THR A 35 -1.56 4.16 -7.23
N GLN A 36 -0.67 3.20 -7.47
CA GLN A 36 -0.03 2.99 -8.77
C GLN A 36 -1.03 2.54 -9.83
N SER A 37 -1.94 1.63 -9.51
CA SER A 37 -3.03 1.22 -10.42
C SER A 37 -3.91 2.41 -10.79
N LEU A 38 -4.28 3.23 -9.81
CA LEU A 38 -5.08 4.43 -10.05
C LEU A 38 -4.35 5.44 -10.96
N LEU A 39 -3.05 5.66 -10.74
CA LEU A 39 -2.23 6.51 -11.58
C LEU A 39 -2.15 5.98 -13.02
N GLN A 40 -2.01 4.66 -13.17
CA GLN A 40 -2.02 4.01 -14.47
C GLN A 40 -3.35 4.27 -15.19
N THR A 41 -4.50 4.04 -14.54
CA THR A 41 -5.79 4.29 -15.18
C THR A 41 -5.96 5.76 -15.56
N TYR A 42 -5.56 6.70 -14.69
CA TYR A 42 -5.57 8.12 -15.03
C TYR A 42 -4.71 8.43 -16.27
N SER A 43 -3.53 7.82 -16.39
CA SER A 43 -2.69 7.97 -17.57
C SER A 43 -3.41 7.45 -18.83
N GLU A 44 -3.99 6.25 -18.77
CA GLU A 44 -4.74 5.64 -19.87
C GLU A 44 -5.94 6.52 -20.29
N TYR A 45 -6.62 7.15 -19.34
CA TYR A 45 -7.69 8.11 -19.63
C TYR A 45 -7.18 9.35 -20.35
N VAL A 46 -6.04 9.91 -19.90
CA VAL A 46 -5.44 11.08 -20.55
C VAL A 46 -5.03 10.74 -21.99
N ASP A 47 -4.39 9.59 -22.20
CA ASP A 47 -3.98 9.13 -23.52
C ASP A 47 -5.19 8.91 -24.44
N THR A 48 -6.21 8.20 -23.96
CA THR A 48 -7.47 7.99 -24.70
C THR A 48 -8.13 9.30 -25.08
N ASN A 49 -8.21 10.26 -24.15
CA ASN A 49 -8.80 11.57 -24.42
C ASN A 49 -7.96 12.38 -25.42
N SER A 50 -6.63 12.27 -25.37
CA SER A 50 -5.74 12.91 -26.35
C SER A 50 -5.96 12.35 -27.75
N GLU A 51 -6.12 11.04 -27.90
CA GLU A 51 -6.47 10.41 -29.18
C GLU A 51 -7.83 10.89 -29.71
N LEU A 52 -8.84 11.01 -28.84
CA LEU A 52 -10.16 11.52 -29.22
C LEU A 52 -10.09 12.97 -29.70
N ILE A 53 -9.29 13.82 -29.04
CA ILE A 53 -9.07 15.20 -29.47
C ILE A 53 -8.38 15.23 -30.84
N GLN A 54 -7.34 14.43 -31.05
CA GLN A 54 -6.64 14.37 -32.34
C GLN A 54 -7.56 13.88 -33.46
N ALA A 55 -8.38 12.86 -33.18
CA ALA A 55 -9.35 12.35 -34.15
C ALA A 55 -10.43 13.39 -34.48
N ALA A 56 -10.88 14.18 -33.50
CA ALA A 56 -11.81 15.28 -33.73
C ALA A 56 -11.18 16.39 -34.59
N GLN A 57 -9.91 16.73 -34.38
CA GLN A 57 -9.18 17.68 -35.22
C GLN A 57 -9.10 17.18 -36.67
N ASN A 58 -8.69 15.92 -36.87
CA ASN A 58 -8.58 15.33 -38.20
C ASN A 58 -9.93 15.28 -38.93
N ALA A 59 -11.02 14.99 -38.19
CA ALA A 59 -12.37 14.97 -38.76
C ALA A 59 -12.77 16.36 -39.28
N ILE A 60 -12.48 17.44 -38.55
CA ILE A 60 -12.80 18.81 -38.96
C ILE A 60 -12.03 19.24 -40.22
N GLU A 61 -10.85 18.67 -40.45
CA GLU A 61 -10.02 18.92 -41.63
C GLU A 61 -10.43 18.09 -42.86
N ASP A 62 -11.37 17.14 -42.71
CA ASP A 62 -11.79 16.25 -43.79
C ASP A 62 -12.62 17.02 -44.86
N PRO A 63 -12.15 17.08 -46.12
CA PRO A 63 -12.88 17.75 -47.19
C PRO A 63 -14.12 16.95 -47.66
N GLU A 64 -14.22 15.66 -47.33
CA GLU A 64 -15.34 14.79 -47.71
C GLU A 64 -16.44 14.79 -46.64
N MET A 65 -17.58 15.41 -46.96
CA MET A 65 -18.70 15.59 -46.01
C MET A 65 -19.27 14.28 -45.45
N ALA A 66 -19.31 13.20 -46.25
CA ALA A 66 -19.85 11.92 -45.79
C ALA A 66 -18.94 11.27 -44.73
N SER A 67 -17.63 11.31 -44.96
CA SER A 67 -16.60 10.83 -44.03
C SER A 67 -16.59 11.64 -42.73
N PHE A 68 -16.70 12.97 -42.83
CA PHE A 68 -16.84 13.86 -41.66
C PHE A 68 -18.02 13.49 -40.76
N VAL A 69 -19.22 13.34 -41.35
CA VAL A 69 -20.45 13.04 -40.58
C VAL A 69 -20.35 11.68 -39.88
N GLN A 70 -19.82 10.67 -40.56
CA GLN A 70 -19.65 9.34 -39.99
C GLN A 70 -18.64 9.35 -38.83
N THR A 71 -17.48 9.97 -39.03
CA THR A 71 -16.43 10.08 -38.00
C THR A 71 -16.90 10.87 -36.79
N SER A 72 -17.69 11.93 -37.00
CA SER A 72 -18.24 12.75 -35.92
C SER A 72 -19.23 11.98 -35.04
N GLN A 73 -20.05 11.11 -35.62
CA GLN A 73 -20.98 10.26 -34.86
C GLN A 73 -20.24 9.28 -33.96
N ASP A 74 -19.20 8.63 -34.49
CA ASP A 74 -18.35 7.70 -33.73
C ASP A 74 -17.62 8.42 -32.58
N LEU A 75 -17.13 9.64 -32.81
CA LEU A 75 -16.47 10.44 -31.79
C LEU A 75 -17.41 10.83 -30.65
N ILE A 76 -18.65 11.24 -30.96
CA ILE A 76 -19.66 11.57 -29.95
C ILE A 76 -19.93 10.36 -29.03
N GLU A 77 -20.04 9.17 -29.60
CA GLU A 77 -20.25 7.95 -28.81
C GLU A 77 -19.04 7.66 -27.91
N LYS A 78 -17.82 7.73 -28.45
CA LYS A 78 -16.58 7.45 -27.71
C LYS A 78 -16.35 8.46 -26.58
N VAL A 79 -16.55 9.75 -26.81
CA VAL A 79 -16.47 10.80 -25.79
C VAL A 79 -17.51 10.56 -24.68
N GLY A 80 -18.74 10.18 -25.06
CA GLY A 80 -19.79 9.85 -24.11
C GLY A 80 -19.46 8.65 -23.21
N LYS A 81 -18.70 7.65 -23.72
CA LYS A 81 -18.19 6.52 -22.93
C LYS A 81 -17.05 6.95 -22.00
N ALA A 82 -16.05 7.67 -22.53
CA ALA A 82 -14.90 8.14 -21.76
C ALA A 82 -15.31 9.02 -20.57
N SER A 83 -16.29 9.91 -20.76
CA SER A 83 -16.78 10.81 -19.71
C SER A 83 -17.41 10.09 -18.51
N LYS A 84 -17.93 8.87 -18.66
CA LYS A 84 -18.58 8.11 -17.56
C LYS A 84 -17.59 7.33 -16.70
N CYS A 85 -16.41 7.04 -17.24
CA CYS A 85 -15.43 6.17 -16.60
C CYS A 85 -14.62 6.92 -15.52
N PHE A 86 -14.31 8.20 -15.77
CA PHE A 86 -13.53 9.07 -14.88
C PHE A 86 -14.13 9.28 -13.47
N THR A 87 -15.45 9.21 -13.32
CA THR A 87 -16.13 9.49 -12.03
C THR A 87 -16.01 8.38 -10.99
N GLN A 88 -15.52 7.19 -11.35
CA GLN A 88 -15.57 6.02 -10.49
C GLN A 88 -14.31 5.81 -9.62
N GLU A 89 -13.19 6.45 -9.97
CA GLU A 89 -11.88 6.12 -9.43
C GLU A 89 -11.30 7.30 -8.65
N THR A 90 -11.60 7.39 -7.35
CA THR A 90 -11.00 8.39 -6.45
C THR A 90 -10.38 7.70 -5.24
N LEU A 91 -9.32 8.30 -4.68
CA LEU A 91 -8.69 7.81 -3.47
C LEU A 91 -9.60 8.05 -2.27
N ASP A 92 -9.88 6.99 -1.51
CA ASP A 92 -10.54 7.11 -0.20
C ASP A 92 -9.53 7.70 0.82
N PRO A 93 -9.83 8.86 1.45
CA PRO A 93 -8.97 9.46 2.46
C PRO A 93 -8.69 8.58 3.68
N GLU A 94 -9.53 7.58 3.97
CA GLU A 94 -9.28 6.63 5.04
C GLU A 94 -8.17 5.64 4.69
N TYR A 95 -7.89 5.44 3.41
CA TYR A 95 -6.88 4.51 2.90
C TYR A 95 -5.44 4.98 3.17
N GLU A 96 -5.21 6.27 3.42
CA GLU A 96 -3.87 6.79 3.74
C GLU A 96 -3.47 6.57 5.21
N LYS A 97 -4.42 6.30 6.11
CA LYS A 97 -4.15 6.24 7.56
C LYS A 97 -3.44 4.93 7.94
N MET A 98 -2.33 5.06 8.67
CA MET A 98 -1.56 3.95 9.26
C MET A 98 -1.58 3.98 10.80
N ASP A 99 -2.50 4.75 11.40
CA ASP A 99 -2.53 5.09 12.83
C ASP A 99 -2.81 3.91 13.77
N HIS A 100 -3.25 2.77 13.24
CA HIS A 100 -3.49 1.53 13.98
C HIS A 100 -2.21 0.76 14.32
N TYR A 101 -1.07 1.06 13.67
CA TYR A 101 0.23 0.52 14.07
C TYR A 101 0.81 1.30 15.25
N ARG A 102 0.34 0.98 16.45
CA ARG A 102 0.87 1.49 17.72
C ARG A 102 1.37 0.34 18.57
N VAL A 103 2.56 0.51 19.14
CA VAL A 103 3.23 -0.51 19.95
C VAL A 103 3.76 0.13 21.23
N ASP A 104 3.63 -0.58 22.34
CA ASP A 104 4.16 -0.23 23.65
C ASP A 104 4.97 -1.43 24.15
N PHE A 105 6.22 -1.18 24.55
CA PHE A 105 7.18 -2.20 24.99
C PHE A 105 7.62 -1.98 26.44
N GLU A 106 6.99 -1.06 27.19
CA GLU A 106 7.47 -0.66 28.52
C GLU A 106 7.50 -1.85 29.50
N ALA A 107 6.52 -2.74 29.43
CA ALA A 107 6.44 -3.92 30.30
C ALA A 107 7.54 -4.93 29.97
N GLU A 108 7.77 -5.18 28.69
CA GLU A 108 8.79 -6.10 28.17
C GLU A 108 10.20 -5.62 28.52
N GLU A 109 10.49 -4.34 28.31
CA GLU A 109 11.77 -3.71 28.67
C GLU A 109 12.03 -3.83 30.18
N ARG A 110 11.01 -3.58 31.00
CA ARG A 110 11.11 -3.70 32.46
C ARG A 110 11.48 -5.11 32.90
N VAL A 111 10.89 -6.14 32.28
CA VAL A 111 11.22 -7.55 32.57
C VAL A 111 12.65 -7.88 32.14
N LEU A 112 13.08 -7.39 30.97
CA LEU A 112 14.45 -7.60 30.47
C LEU A 112 15.51 -6.95 31.40
N HIS A 113 15.22 -5.77 31.94
CA HIS A 113 16.11 -5.09 32.90
C HIS A 113 16.23 -5.81 34.25
N GLN A 114 15.27 -6.66 34.61
CA GLN A 114 15.26 -7.40 35.87
C GLN A 114 15.92 -8.79 35.78
N LEU A 115 16.47 -9.17 34.62
CA LEU A 115 17.14 -10.45 34.44
C LEU A 115 18.40 -10.54 35.32
N ASP A 116 18.43 -11.53 36.23
CA ASP A 116 19.55 -11.80 37.12
C ASP A 116 19.69 -13.32 37.38
N PHE A 117 20.79 -13.74 37.98
CA PHE A 117 21.00 -15.11 38.43
C PHE A 117 20.02 -15.46 39.56
N MET A 118 19.44 -16.65 39.48
CA MET A 118 18.62 -17.17 40.58
C MET A 118 19.50 -17.47 41.80
N GLU A 119 19.13 -16.97 42.97
CA GLU A 119 19.83 -17.24 44.21
C GLU A 119 19.77 -18.74 44.56
N SER A 120 20.93 -19.40 44.59
CA SER A 120 21.01 -20.81 44.95
C SER A 120 20.68 -20.98 46.43
N LYS A 121 19.60 -21.70 46.74
CA LYS A 121 19.17 -21.99 48.12
C LYS A 121 20.11 -23.02 48.77
N TYR A 122 21.37 -22.67 49.01
CA TYR A 122 22.25 -23.47 49.85
C TYR A 122 22.00 -23.13 51.31
N GLN A 123 21.08 -23.87 51.95
CA GLN A 123 21.03 -23.97 53.41
C GLN A 123 22.35 -24.58 53.88
N ARG A 124 23.20 -23.77 54.51
CA ARG A 124 24.33 -24.28 55.29
C ARG A 124 23.78 -25.12 56.44
N PRO A 125 24.21 -26.37 56.63
CA PRO A 125 23.89 -27.10 57.85
C PRO A 125 24.59 -26.40 59.01
N ASN A 126 23.80 -26.02 60.03
CA ASN A 126 24.31 -25.46 61.28
C ASN A 126 25.36 -26.40 61.88
N ARG A 127 26.52 -25.85 62.23
CA ARG A 127 27.56 -26.52 63.03
C ARG A 127 27.12 -26.63 64.49
#